data_AF-A0A7K6X7S8-F1
#
_entry.id   AF-A0A7K6X7S8-F1
#
_cell.length_a   1.000
_cell.length_b   1.000
_cell.length_c   1.000
_cell.angle_alpha   90.00
_cell.angle_beta   90.00
_cell.angle_gamma   90.00
#
_symmetry.space_group_name_H-M   'P 1'
#
loop_
_entity.id
_entity.type
_entity.pdbx_description
1 polymer ?
#
loop_
_entity_poly.entity_id
_entity_poly.type
_entity_poly.pdbx_seq_one_letter_code
_entity_poly.pdbx_strand_id
1 'polypeptide(L)' 'ENPALIRWAYAKSQNVYPTFRPTPKTSFLGAVSALGPILFWIFVLKADRDRREKHIQEGKGKQPLLSVFF' A
#
# COMPACT_ATOMS: atom_id res chain seq x y z
N GLU A 1 5.50 -36.92 14.61
CA GLU A 1 4.92 -35.79 13.85
C GLU A 1 3.56 -35.41 14.43
N ASN A 2 3.20 -34.13 14.48
CA ASN A 2 1.89 -33.69 14.98
C ASN A 2 0.92 -33.46 13.80
N PRO A 3 -0.11 -34.30 13.63
CA PRO A 3 -1.02 -34.21 12.49
C PRO A 3 -1.87 -32.93 12.50
N ALA A 4 -2.16 -32.36 13.68
CA ALA A 4 -2.89 -31.10 13.76
C ALA A 4 -2.07 -29.93 13.21
N LEU A 5 -0.78 -29.90 13.54
CA LEU A 5 0.14 -28.88 13.05
C LEU A 5 0.32 -28.97 11.53
N ILE A 6 0.47 -30.19 11.00
CA ILE A 6 0.60 -30.44 9.55
C ILE A 6 -0.64 -29.97 8.80
N ARG A 7 -1.85 -30.30 9.30
CA ARG A 7 -3.12 -29.85 8.68
C ARG A 7 -3.28 -28.33 8.72
N TRP A 8 -2.92 -27.69 9.83
CA TRP A 8 -2.95 -26.23 9.94
C TRP A 8 -1.99 -25.55 8.93
N ALA A 9 -0.76 -26.07 8.83
CA ALA A 9 0.23 -25.55 7.89
C ALA A 9 -0.21 -25.73 6.43
N TYR A 10 -0.77 -26.89 6.09
CA TYR A 10 -1.34 -27.17 4.77
C TYR A 10 -2.51 -26.23 4.44
N ALA A 11 -3.43 -26.03 5.38
CA ALA A 11 -4.59 -25.16 5.19
C ALA A 11 -4.20 -23.71 4.88
N LYS A 12 -3.15 -23.18 5.52
CA LYS A 12 -2.67 -21.81 5.29
C LYS A 12 -1.80 -21.63 4.06
N SER A 13 -1.07 -22.65 3.63
CA SER A 13 -0.11 -22.52 2.53
C SER A 13 -0.68 -23.01 1.19
N GLN A 14 -1.34 -24.16 1.18
CA GLN A 14 -1.73 -24.85 -0.06
C GLN A 14 -3.23 -24.77 -0.34
N ASN A 15 -4.08 -24.64 0.68
CA ASN A 15 -5.54 -24.68 0.51
C ASN A 15 -6.22 -23.31 0.35
N VAL A 16 -5.47 -22.21 0.27
CA VAL A 16 -6.05 -20.84 0.23
C VAL A 16 -6.76 -20.56 -1.09
N TYR A 17 -6.12 -20.86 -2.23
CA TYR A 17 -6.69 -20.58 -3.56
C TYR A 17 -7.65 -21.66 -4.07
N PRO A 18 -7.43 -22.97 -3.85
CA PRO A 18 -8.38 -24.00 -4.27
C PRO A 18 -9.79 -23.83 -3.67
N THR A 19 -9.88 -23.21 -2.49
CA THR A 19 -11.16 -22.96 -1.80
C THR A 19 -11.65 -21.52 -1.91
N PHE A 20 -10.92 -20.65 -2.63
CA PHE A 20 -11.32 -19.26 -2.82
C PHE A 20 -12.55 -19.15 -3.73
N ARG A 21 -13.53 -18.36 -3.29
CA ARG A 21 -14.72 -18.03 -4.09
C ARG A 21 -14.73 -16.53 -4.41
N PRO A 22 -14.70 -16.13 -5.70
CA PRO A 22 -14.83 -14.74 -6.07
C PRO A 22 -16.29 -14.31 -5.85
N THR A 23 -16.53 -13.60 -4.75
CA THR A 23 -17.83 -13.00 -4.41
C THR A 23 -17.67 -11.49 -4.45
N PRO A 24 -18.75 -10.71 -4.66
CA PRO A 24 -18.66 -9.25 -4.63
C PRO A 24 -17.99 -8.71 -3.35
N LYS A 25 -18.27 -9.33 -2.19
CA LYS A 25 -17.65 -8.98 -0.90
C LYS A 25 -16.14 -9.22 -0.88
N THR A 26 -15.69 -10.40 -1.30
CA THR A 26 -14.27 -10.76 -1.27
C THR A 26 -13.47 -9.97 -2.31
N SER A 27 -14.02 -9.76 -3.50
CA SER A 27 -13.43 -8.92 -4.53
C SER A 27 -13.31 -7.46 -4.10
N PHE A 28 -14.36 -6.90 -3.50
CA PHE A 28 -14.33 -5.52 -2.99
C PHE A 28 -13.29 -5.34 -1.89
N LEU A 29 -13.26 -6.24 -0.90
CA LEU A 29 -12.29 -6.17 0.19
C LEU A 29 -10.85 -6.29 -0.32
N GLY A 30 -10.59 -7.17 -1.29
CA GLY A 30 -9.30 -7.30 -1.95
C GLY A 30 -8.90 -6.01 -2.67
N ALA A 31 -9.81 -5.43 -3.45
CA ALA A 31 -9.56 -4.18 -4.18
C ALA A 31 -9.26 -3.00 -3.23
N VAL A 32 -10.03 -2.83 -2.16
CA VAL A 32 -9.79 -1.78 -1.16
C VAL A 32 -8.47 -2.01 -0.43
N SER A 33 -8.15 -3.25 -0.06
CA SER A 33 -6.90 -3.57 0.63
C SER A 33 -5.67 -3.37 -0.25
N ALA A 34 -5.79 -3.59 -1.57
CA ALA A 34 -4.69 -3.39 -2.51
C ALA A 34 -4.55 -1.91 -2.95
N LEU A 35 -5.65 -1.27 -3.37
CA LEU A 35 -5.63 0.09 -3.91
C LEU A 35 -5.65 1.16 -2.82
N GLY A 36 -6.30 0.89 -1.68
CA GLY A 36 -6.46 1.85 -0.59
C GLY A 36 -5.14 2.42 -0.10
N PRO A 37 -4.15 1.59 0.29
CA PRO A 37 -2.85 2.09 0.72
C PRO A 37 -2.11 2.86 -0.37
N ILE A 38 -2.21 2.42 -1.63
CA ILE A 38 -1.55 3.08 -2.77
C ILE A 38 -2.12 4.49 -2.96
N LEU A 39 -3.44 4.61 -3.06
CA LEU A 39 -4.13 5.89 -3.23
C LEU A 39 -3.89 6.82 -2.03
N PHE A 40 -3.92 6.26 -0.82
CA PHE A 40 -3.62 6.99 0.41
C PHE A 40 -2.22 7.62 0.37
N TRP A 41 -1.18 6.83 0.06
CA TRP A 41 0.19 7.34 0.02
C TRP A 41 0.42 8.33 -1.13
N ILE A 42 -0.18 8.09 -2.31
CA ILE A 42 -0.13 9.06 -3.40
C ILE A 42 -0.68 10.41 -2.94
N PHE A 43 -1.82 10.41 -2.24
CA PHE A 43 -2.43 11.65 -1.76
C PHE A 43 -1.58 12.33 -0.68
N VAL A 44 -1.11 11.58 0.31
CA VAL A 44 -0.26 12.12 1.40
C VAL A 44 1.02 12.73 0.85
N LEU A 45 1.72 12.00 -0.02
CA LEU A 45 2.97 12.48 -0.62
C LEU A 45 2.74 13.66 -1.56
N LYS A 46 1.62 13.65 -2.31
CA LYS A 46 1.27 14.79 -3.16
C LYS A 46 1.00 16.04 -2.34
N ALA A 47 0.22 15.95 -1.28
CA ALA A 47 -0.06 17.09 -0.41
C ALA A 47 1.21 17.67 0.23
N ASP A 48 2.15 16.81 0.63
CA ASP A 48 3.45 17.25 1.17
C ASP A 48 4.30 17.97 0.12
N ARG A 49 4.38 17.41 -1.10
CA ARG A 49 5.09 18.04 -2.22
C ARG A 49 4.50 19.40 -2.59
N ASP A 50 3.18 19.48 -2.76
CA ASP A 50 2.49 20.71 -3.12
C ASP A 50 2.71 21.81 -2.06
N ARG A 51 2.67 21.44 -0.77
CA ARG A 51 2.97 22.36 0.33
C ARG A 51 4.42 22.86 0.27
N ARG A 52 5.36 21.96 0.03
CA ARG A 52 6.78 22.30 -0.03
C ARG A 52 7.10 23.21 -1.22
N GLU A 53 6.52 22.93 -2.38
CA GLU A 53 6.69 23.75 -3.59
C GLU A 53 6.15 25.18 -3.38
N LYS A 54 4.98 25.32 -2.75
CA LYS A 54 4.43 26.64 -2.36
C LYS A 54 5.38 27.41 -1.44
N HIS A 55 5.94 26.76 -0.42
CA HIS A 55 6.90 27.41 0.48
C HIS A 55 8.17 27.87 -0.25
N ILE A 56 8.65 27.11 -1.24
CA ILE A 56 9.81 27.51 -2.06
C ILE A 56 9.45 28.73 -2.92
N GLN A 57 8.28 28.76 -3.55
CA GLN A 57 7.80 29.91 -4.34
C GLN A 57 7.63 31.18 -3.52
N GLU A 58 7.17 31.06 -2.27
CA GLU A 58 7.07 32.19 -1.32
C GLU A 58 8.43 32.66 -0.77
N GLY A 59 9.53 31.99 -1.11
CA GLY A 59 10.87 32.29 -0.58
C GLY A 59 11.09 31.87 0.88
N LYS A 60 10.13 31.15 1.49
CA LYS A 60 10.19 30.68 2.89
C LYS A 60 10.76 29.26 3.03
N GLY A 61 10.77 28.50 1.93
CA GLY A 61 11.18 27.10 1.88
C GLY A 61 12.65 26.92 1.54
N LYS A 62 13.33 26.00 2.24
CA LYS A 62 14.69 25.56 1.88
C LYS A 62 14.61 24.58 0.71
N GLN A 63 15.27 24.90 -0.40
CA GLN A 63 15.45 23.95 -1.50
C GLN A 63 16.31 22.78 -1.02
N PRO A 64 15.98 21.52 -1.37
CA PRO A 64 16.87 20.40 -1.10
C PRO A 64 18.16 20.56 -1.90
N LEU A 65 19.31 20.42 -1.23
CA LEU A 65 20.64 20.48 -1.87
C LEU A 65 20.79 19.57 -3.10
N LEU A 66 20.02 18.47 -3.15
CA LEU A 66 20.04 17.50 -4.25
C LEU A 66 19.21 17.89 -5.48
N SER A 67 18.33 18.90 -5.43
CA SER A 67 17.54 19.31 -6.62
C SER A 67 18.34 20.12 -7.64
N VAL A 68 19.57 20.52 -7.33
CA VAL A 68 20.47 21.22 -8.27
C VAL A 68 21.28 20.21 -9.11
N PHE A 69 21.31 18.94 -8.70
CA PHE A 69 22.14 17.90 -9.30
C PHE A 69 21.36 16.89 -10.16
N PHE A 70 20.04 17.04 -10.30
CA PHE A 70 19.16 16.18 -11.10
C PHE A 70 18.12 17.01 -11.85
#